data_AF-A0A927Z1P7-F1
#
_entry.id   AF-A0A927Z1P7-F1
#
_cell.length_a   1.000
_cell.length_b   1.000
_cell.length_c   1.000
_cell.angle_alpha   90.00
_cell.angle_beta   90.00
_cell.angle_gamma   90.00
#
_symmetry.space_group_name_H-M   'P 1'
#
loop_
_entity.id
_entity.type
_entity.pdbx_description
1 polymer ?
#
loop_
_entity_poly.entity_id
_entity_poly.type
_entity_poly.pdbx_seq_one_letter_code
_entity_poly.pdbx_strand_id
1 'polypeptide(L)'
;MGLFKRRKKKQKNGNEGDYQEIKKAYYEPDWEKCRQFVEEQCKLMKEASYQLEDAKKEYEVVTESLTDIQMLDETEPESFSKIAEIAEKIVELNAEKQEVKKEAQKISQNDYFHMMTIEAEFFRLHERMEEDEKYCQAVRSDMYYLESEKGSLKFELEEKEERLYTLRRAASVLGTLFIIAVIALGVALIGFALDITVAGSVTFLVAAVAGVLVFCLYRSTLSQAKLAEKKLNRAITLLNSTKIRYVNITNSLDYQYMKHNVHSAYDFNNLYELYQEVRKEKQKFQKASGELHNAEEDLIRLLAQAGLKDPHIWIYQAHALVDKREMVEVRHTLNTSRQKLRTQMDYSSKVVSDIKEQIMEFTRINKQYTDEIMDVVNVCTR
;
A
#
# COMPACT_ATOMS: atom_id res chain seq x y z
N MET A 1 -47.88 -25.65 -3.46
CA MET A 1 -47.13 -26.20 -4.62
C MET A 1 -45.66 -26.09 -4.31
N GLY A 2 -44.90 -27.18 -4.43
CA GLY A 2 -43.47 -27.20 -4.12
C GLY A 2 -42.97 -28.62 -3.85
N LEU A 3 -43.04 -29.48 -4.87
CA LEU A 3 -42.58 -30.86 -4.87
C LEU A 3 -41.05 -30.92 -4.83
N PHE A 4 -40.44 -31.24 -3.68
CA PHE A 4 -39.07 -31.74 -3.63
C PHE A 4 -39.07 -33.22 -3.23
N LYS A 5 -39.10 -34.07 -4.27
CA LYS A 5 -38.82 -35.51 -4.21
C LYS A 5 -37.41 -35.71 -3.64
N ARG A 6 -37.31 -36.12 -2.37
CA ARG A 6 -36.10 -36.80 -1.87
C ARG A 6 -35.93 -38.11 -2.65
N ARG A 7 -34.99 -38.14 -3.60
CA ARG A 7 -34.43 -39.38 -4.13
C ARG A 7 -33.76 -40.12 -2.98
N LYS A 8 -34.46 -41.09 -2.38
CA LYS A 8 -33.79 -42.22 -1.70
C LYS A 8 -32.93 -42.90 -2.76
N LYS A 9 -31.63 -42.62 -2.77
CA LYS A 9 -30.65 -43.43 -3.49
C LYS A 9 -30.72 -44.79 -2.82
N LYS A 10 -31.41 -45.75 -3.46
CA LYS A 10 -31.28 -47.18 -3.13
C LYS A 10 -29.78 -47.47 -3.12
N GLN A 11 -29.26 -47.81 -1.96
CA GLN A 11 -27.99 -48.52 -1.84
C GLN A 11 -28.17 -49.76 -2.72
N LYS A 12 -27.60 -49.73 -3.93
CA LYS A 12 -27.58 -50.90 -4.81
C LYS A 12 -26.78 -51.94 -4.06
N ASN A 13 -27.39 -53.10 -3.81
CA ASN A 13 -26.71 -54.32 -3.43
C ASN A 13 -25.57 -54.55 -4.45
N GLY A 14 -24.35 -54.20 -4.08
CA GLY A 14 -23.13 -54.49 -4.85
C GLY A 14 -22.54 -55.86 -4.51
N ASN A 15 -23.17 -56.62 -3.60
CA ASN A 15 -22.48 -57.72 -2.94
C ASN A 15 -22.68 -59.10 -3.58
N GLU A 16 -23.54 -59.30 -4.58
CA GLU A 16 -23.76 -60.63 -5.16
C GLU A 16 -23.13 -60.83 -6.54
N GLY A 17 -23.01 -59.76 -7.35
CA GLY A 17 -22.39 -59.83 -8.68
C GLY A 17 -20.86 -59.90 -8.63
N ASP A 18 -20.23 -58.98 -7.90
CA ASP A 18 -18.77 -58.95 -7.73
C ASP A 18 -18.25 -60.19 -6.98
N TYR A 19 -18.98 -60.68 -5.96
CA TYR A 19 -18.61 -61.89 -5.23
C TYR A 19 -18.62 -63.16 -6.11
N GLN A 20 -19.45 -63.20 -7.16
CA GLN A 20 -19.54 -64.36 -8.07
C GLN A 20 -18.49 -64.29 -9.20
N GLU A 21 -18.11 -63.09 -9.65
CA GLU A 21 -16.97 -62.91 -10.57
C GLU A 21 -15.63 -63.19 -9.90
N ILE A 22 -15.45 -62.74 -8.63
CA ILE A 22 -14.29 -63.08 -7.81
C ILE A 22 -14.19 -64.61 -7.65
N LYS A 23 -15.28 -65.31 -7.31
CA LYS A 23 -15.27 -66.78 -7.21
C LYS A 23 -14.90 -67.50 -8.51
N LYS A 24 -15.25 -66.98 -9.69
CA LYS A 24 -14.86 -67.58 -10.98
C LYS A 24 -13.38 -67.41 -11.32
N ALA A 25 -12.72 -66.37 -10.80
CA ALA A 25 -11.29 -66.16 -10.98
C ALA A 25 -10.43 -67.10 -10.11
N TYR A 26 -11.00 -67.72 -9.07
CA TYR A 26 -10.29 -68.52 -8.07
C TYR A 26 -9.99 -69.97 -8.48
N TYR A 27 -10.63 -70.51 -9.54
CA TYR A 27 -10.62 -71.96 -9.75
C TYR A 27 -9.40 -72.51 -10.51
N GLU A 28 -8.72 -71.76 -11.40
CA GLU A 28 -7.45 -72.18 -12.03
C GLU A 28 -6.56 -70.99 -12.52
N PRO A 29 -5.96 -70.18 -11.64
CA PRO A 29 -5.00 -69.14 -12.06
C PRO A 29 -3.55 -69.67 -12.15
N ASP A 30 -2.80 -69.21 -13.15
CA ASP A 30 -1.34 -69.33 -13.20
C ASP A 30 -0.70 -68.65 -11.96
N TRP A 31 0.47 -69.11 -11.53
CA TRP A 31 1.19 -68.58 -10.36
C TRP A 31 1.32 -67.06 -10.40
N GLU A 32 1.59 -66.47 -11.56
CA GLU A 32 1.74 -65.02 -11.71
C GLU A 32 0.45 -64.25 -11.36
N LYS A 33 -0.73 -64.81 -11.68
CA LYS A 33 -2.02 -64.21 -11.30
C LYS A 33 -2.31 -64.38 -9.82
N CYS A 34 -1.95 -65.53 -9.24
CA CYS A 34 -2.01 -65.76 -7.80
C CYS A 34 -1.15 -64.76 -7.04
N ARG A 35 0.09 -64.57 -7.50
CA ARG A 35 1.04 -63.62 -6.94
C ARG A 35 0.52 -62.19 -7.02
N GLN A 36 0.05 -61.74 -8.19
CA GLN A 36 -0.48 -60.38 -8.37
C GLN A 36 -1.68 -60.10 -7.44
N PHE A 37 -2.61 -61.05 -7.31
CA PHE A 37 -3.74 -60.93 -6.39
C PHE A 37 -3.26 -60.78 -4.93
N VAL A 38 -2.36 -61.65 -4.47
CA VAL A 38 -1.84 -61.61 -3.10
C VAL A 38 -1.05 -60.32 -2.85
N GLU A 39 -0.23 -59.85 -3.81
CA GLU A 39 0.50 -58.58 -3.70
C GLU A 39 -0.46 -57.38 -3.63
N GLU A 40 -1.55 -57.36 -4.40
CA GLU A 40 -2.56 -56.30 -4.36
C GLU A 40 -3.34 -56.30 -3.03
N GLN A 41 -3.76 -57.48 -2.55
CA GLN A 41 -4.38 -57.64 -1.24
C GLN A 41 -3.44 -57.20 -0.12
N CYS A 42 -2.16 -57.54 -0.20
CA CYS A 42 -1.16 -57.11 0.77
C CYS A 42 -0.95 -55.59 0.77
N LYS A 43 -0.96 -54.93 -0.40
CA LYS A 43 -0.90 -53.46 -0.50
C LYS A 43 -2.11 -52.82 0.18
N LEU A 44 -3.32 -53.30 -0.12
CA LEU A 44 -4.56 -52.81 0.50
C LEU A 44 -4.56 -53.04 2.02
N MET A 45 -4.07 -54.20 2.48
CA MET A 45 -3.93 -54.50 3.90
C MET A 45 -2.94 -53.57 4.59
N LYS A 46 -1.81 -53.26 3.94
CA LYS A 46 -0.79 -52.32 4.45
C LYS A 46 -1.34 -50.91 4.54
N GLU A 47 -2.05 -50.44 3.53
CA GLU A 47 -2.70 -49.13 3.52
C GLU A 47 -3.76 -49.02 4.63
N ALA A 48 -4.64 -50.02 4.74
CA ALA A 48 -5.65 -50.06 5.80
C ALA A 48 -5.03 -50.15 7.20
N SER A 49 -3.92 -50.88 7.36
CA SER A 49 -3.17 -50.96 8.62
C SER A 49 -2.52 -49.63 8.99
N TYR A 50 -1.97 -48.90 8.01
CA TYR A 50 -1.42 -47.56 8.22
C TYR A 50 -2.53 -46.58 8.66
N GLN A 51 -3.65 -46.56 7.95
CA GLN A 51 -4.80 -45.72 8.30
C GLN A 51 -5.35 -46.06 9.70
N LEU A 52 -5.37 -47.34 10.06
CA LEU A 52 -5.79 -47.78 11.40
C LEU A 52 -4.84 -47.25 12.49
N GLU A 53 -3.53 -47.32 12.26
CA GLU A 53 -2.54 -46.86 13.22
C GLU A 53 -2.53 -45.33 13.36
N ASP A 54 -2.65 -44.61 12.25
CA ASP A 54 -2.75 -43.15 12.24
C ASP A 54 -4.03 -42.67 12.97
N ALA A 55 -5.17 -43.30 12.65
CA ALA A 55 -6.44 -42.99 13.32
C ALA A 55 -6.41 -43.32 14.82
N LYS A 56 -5.67 -44.35 15.25
CA LYS A 56 -5.48 -44.66 16.68
C LYS A 56 -4.71 -43.56 17.42
N LYS A 57 -3.62 -43.06 16.82
CA LYS A 57 -2.83 -41.97 17.42
C LYS A 57 -3.65 -40.70 17.56
N GLU A 58 -4.36 -40.31 16.50
CA GLU A 58 -5.25 -39.14 16.57
C GLU A 58 -6.39 -39.35 17.58
N TYR A 59 -6.94 -40.56 17.66
CA TYR A 59 -7.98 -40.91 18.62
C TYR A 59 -7.49 -40.78 20.07
N GLU A 60 -6.25 -41.18 20.35
CA GLU A 60 -5.61 -41.03 21.65
C GLU A 60 -5.51 -39.55 22.04
N VAL A 61 -4.96 -38.70 21.17
CA VAL A 61 -4.84 -37.24 21.39
C VAL A 61 -6.21 -36.58 21.65
N VAL A 62 -7.22 -36.92 20.85
CA VAL A 62 -8.59 -36.39 21.03
C VAL A 62 -9.19 -36.87 22.35
N THR A 63 -8.88 -38.10 22.77
CA THR A 63 -9.35 -38.66 24.04
C THR A 63 -8.66 -37.99 25.22
N GLU A 64 -7.36 -37.73 25.14
CA GLU A 64 -6.60 -36.97 26.13
C GLU A 64 -7.14 -35.55 26.26
N SER A 65 -7.40 -34.86 25.14
CA SER A 65 -8.01 -33.52 25.15
C SER A 65 -9.40 -33.50 25.80
N LEU A 66 -10.23 -34.52 25.56
CA LEU A 66 -11.53 -34.66 26.26
C LEU A 66 -11.36 -34.97 27.75
N THR A 67 -10.29 -35.69 28.12
CA THR A 67 -9.95 -35.97 29.51
C THR A 67 -9.51 -34.68 30.22
N ASP A 68 -8.73 -33.84 29.54
CA ASP A 68 -8.33 -32.53 30.05
C ASP A 68 -9.54 -31.64 30.34
N ILE A 69 -10.55 -31.65 29.47
CA ILE A 69 -11.81 -30.93 29.72
C ILE A 69 -12.50 -31.43 30.99
N GLN A 70 -12.50 -32.74 31.23
CA GLN A 70 -13.08 -33.30 32.46
C GLN A 70 -12.28 -32.87 33.69
N MET A 71 -10.95 -32.89 33.62
CA MET A 71 -10.08 -32.40 34.70
C MET A 71 -10.33 -30.91 34.99
N LEU A 72 -10.53 -30.10 33.95
CA LEU A 72 -10.89 -28.69 34.09
C LEU A 72 -12.27 -28.50 34.74
N ASP A 73 -13.28 -29.29 34.34
CA ASP A 73 -14.62 -29.27 34.95
C ASP A 73 -14.59 -29.69 36.45
N GLU A 74 -13.64 -30.54 36.84
CA GLU A 74 -13.43 -31.03 38.21
C GLU A 74 -12.50 -30.14 39.05
N THR A 75 -11.83 -29.15 38.43
CA THR A 75 -10.90 -28.25 39.12
C THR A 75 -11.64 -27.34 40.11
N GLU A 76 -11.01 -27.07 41.25
CA GLU A 76 -11.59 -26.19 42.27
C GLU A 76 -11.88 -24.78 41.70
N PRO A 77 -13.04 -24.16 42.02
CA PRO A 77 -13.43 -22.87 41.43
C PRO A 77 -12.39 -21.76 41.59
N GLU A 78 -11.69 -21.70 42.73
CA GLU A 78 -10.62 -20.71 42.96
C GLU A 78 -9.41 -20.93 42.06
N SER A 79 -9.03 -22.19 41.83
CA SER A 79 -7.91 -22.54 40.95
C SER A 79 -8.28 -22.34 39.49
N PHE A 80 -9.52 -22.69 39.10
CA PHE A 80 -10.04 -22.44 37.76
C PHE A 80 -10.16 -20.93 37.46
N SER A 81 -10.55 -20.10 38.45
CA SER A 81 -10.58 -18.65 38.29
C SER A 81 -9.23 -18.08 37.85
N LYS A 82 -8.12 -18.56 38.45
CA LYS A 82 -6.76 -18.13 38.08
C LYS A 82 -6.40 -18.54 36.65
N ILE A 83 -6.82 -19.74 36.23
CA ILE A 83 -6.63 -20.23 34.85
C ILE A 83 -7.42 -19.34 33.88
N ALA A 84 -8.68 -19.04 34.20
CA ALA A 84 -9.54 -18.21 33.38
C ALA A 84 -9.03 -16.76 33.27
N GLU A 85 -8.54 -16.17 34.36
CA GLU A 85 -7.94 -14.83 34.37
C GLU A 85 -6.71 -14.73 33.45
N ILE A 86 -5.83 -15.74 33.48
CA ILE A 86 -4.65 -15.78 32.60
C ILE A 86 -5.07 -16.05 31.15
N ALA A 87 -6.06 -16.92 30.93
CA ALA A 87 -6.60 -17.18 29.60
C ALA A 87 -7.26 -15.93 28.99
N GLU A 88 -7.99 -15.15 29.80
CA GLU A 88 -8.56 -13.86 29.40
C GLU A 88 -7.47 -12.89 28.99
N LYS A 89 -6.40 -12.78 29.79
CA LYS A 89 -5.23 -11.97 29.43
C LYS A 89 -4.58 -12.41 28.10
N ILE A 90 -4.46 -13.71 27.84
CA ILE A 90 -3.94 -14.24 26.56
C ILE A 90 -4.84 -13.85 25.39
N VAL A 91 -6.16 -13.92 25.56
CA VAL A 91 -7.14 -13.52 24.55
C VAL A 91 -7.02 -12.02 24.25
N GLU A 92 -6.97 -11.18 25.27
CA GLU A 92 -6.82 -9.73 25.13
C GLU A 92 -5.50 -9.37 24.43
N LEU A 93 -4.38 -9.94 24.88
CA LEU A 93 -3.06 -9.68 24.29
C LEU A 93 -2.97 -10.16 22.85
N ASN A 94 -3.60 -11.28 22.50
CA ASN A 94 -3.67 -11.74 21.11
C ASN A 94 -4.50 -10.80 20.23
N ALA A 95 -5.60 -10.25 20.75
CA ALA A 95 -6.39 -9.25 20.04
C ALA A 95 -5.60 -7.95 19.83
N GLU A 96 -4.94 -7.43 20.87
CA GLU A 96 -4.07 -6.25 20.76
C GLU A 96 -2.95 -6.47 19.74
N LYS A 97 -2.30 -7.63 19.77
CA LYS A 97 -1.26 -8.01 18.81
C LYS A 97 -1.76 -8.02 17.36
N GLN A 98 -3.01 -8.45 17.13
CA GLN A 98 -3.61 -8.43 15.79
C GLN A 98 -3.94 -7.01 15.33
N GLU A 99 -4.46 -6.16 16.21
CA GLU A 99 -4.76 -4.75 15.89
C GLU A 99 -3.47 -4.00 15.53
N VAL A 100 -2.42 -4.11 16.35
CA VAL A 100 -1.13 -3.46 16.06
C VAL A 100 -0.51 -3.95 14.75
N LYS A 101 -0.71 -5.23 14.40
CA LYS A 101 -0.25 -5.76 13.11
C LYS A 101 -0.95 -5.12 11.91
N LYS A 102 -2.24 -4.77 12.03
CA LYS A 102 -2.98 -4.05 10.99
C LYS A 102 -2.48 -2.61 10.86
N GLU A 103 -2.21 -1.95 11.99
CA GLU A 103 -1.75 -0.56 12.00
C GLU A 103 -0.32 -0.39 11.45
N ALA A 104 0.56 -1.36 11.70
CA ALA A 104 1.92 -1.37 11.17
C ALA A 104 2.00 -1.41 9.63
N GLN A 105 0.89 -1.64 8.92
CA GLN A 105 0.80 -1.60 7.45
C GLN A 105 0.57 -0.19 6.88
N LYS A 106 0.33 0.82 7.73
CA LYS A 106 0.04 2.20 7.29
C LYS A 106 1.24 2.87 6.59
N ILE A 107 2.47 2.45 6.88
CA ILE A 107 3.70 2.98 6.28
C ILE A 107 4.42 1.91 5.46
N SER A 108 4.95 2.29 4.29
CA SER A 108 5.80 1.40 3.50
C SER A 108 7.09 1.07 4.26
N GLN A 109 7.61 -0.15 4.07
CA GLN A 109 8.87 -0.56 4.72
C GLN A 109 10.02 0.35 4.31
N ASN A 110 10.11 0.72 3.03
CA ASN A 110 11.17 1.61 2.54
C ASN A 110 11.12 2.98 3.22
N ASP A 111 9.94 3.59 3.34
CA ASP A 111 9.77 4.90 3.97
C ASP A 111 10.06 4.82 5.48
N TYR A 112 9.67 3.73 6.14
CA TYR A 112 10.01 3.49 7.55
C TYR A 112 11.53 3.41 7.77
N PHE A 113 12.25 2.64 6.93
CA PHE A 113 13.72 2.52 7.04
C PHE A 113 14.42 3.84 6.71
N HIS A 114 13.94 4.55 5.69
CA HIS A 114 14.48 5.86 5.34
C HIS A 114 14.32 6.83 6.51
N MET A 115 13.11 6.95 7.06
CA MET A 115 12.83 7.85 8.18
C MET A 115 13.65 7.50 9.43
N MET A 116 13.79 6.21 9.73
CA MET A 116 14.65 5.73 10.81
C MET A 116 16.12 6.14 10.61
N THR A 117 16.61 6.16 9.37
CA THR A 117 18.00 6.52 9.05
C THR A 117 18.26 8.01 9.27
N ILE A 118 17.28 8.86 8.93
CA ILE A 118 17.40 10.31 9.01
C ILE A 118 16.85 10.91 10.31
N GLU A 119 16.30 10.09 11.22
CA GLU A 119 15.59 10.55 12.43
C GLU A 119 16.37 11.60 13.22
N ALA A 120 17.68 11.39 13.41
CA ALA A 120 18.54 12.31 14.16
C ALA A 120 18.67 13.70 13.50
N GLU A 121 18.58 13.76 12.17
CA GLU A 121 18.68 15.01 11.40
C GLU A 121 17.33 15.54 10.93
N PHE A 122 16.22 14.82 11.17
CA PHE A 122 14.91 15.09 10.60
C PHE A 122 14.49 16.56 10.79
N PHE A 123 14.50 17.06 12.03
CA PHE A 123 14.06 18.43 12.32
C PHE A 123 14.84 19.49 11.55
N ARG A 124 16.16 19.31 11.41
CA ARG A 124 17.01 20.23 10.63
C ARG A 124 16.67 20.16 9.13
N LEU A 125 16.41 18.97 8.61
CA LEU A 125 16.06 18.77 7.21
C LEU A 125 14.68 19.35 6.89
N HIS A 126 13.71 19.12 7.78
CA HIS A 126 12.37 19.67 7.68
C HIS A 126 12.38 21.20 7.74
N GLU A 127 13.04 21.80 8.74
CA GLU A 127 13.17 23.25 8.87
C GLU A 127 13.78 23.88 7.61
N ARG A 128 14.86 23.28 7.09
CA ARG A 128 15.48 23.74 5.84
C ARG A 128 14.52 23.64 4.65
N MET A 129 13.80 22.53 4.52
CA MET A 129 12.85 22.33 3.42
C MET A 129 11.73 23.38 3.48
N GLU A 130 11.22 23.66 4.68
CA GLU A 130 10.18 24.67 4.92
C GLU A 130 10.69 26.09 4.61
N GLU A 131 11.93 26.42 5.00
CA GLU A 131 12.58 27.69 4.65
C GLU A 131 12.78 27.84 3.14
N ASP A 132 13.27 26.79 2.48
CA ASP A 132 13.48 26.76 1.03
C ASP A 132 12.16 26.93 0.26
N GLU A 133 11.07 26.31 0.74
CA GLU A 133 9.71 26.48 0.18
C GLU A 133 9.22 27.93 0.31
N LYS A 134 9.33 28.52 1.52
CA LYS A 134 8.97 29.92 1.76
C LYS A 134 9.78 30.86 0.90
N TYR A 135 11.09 30.62 0.78
CA TYR A 135 11.97 31.40 -0.08
C TYR A 135 11.60 31.25 -1.56
N CYS A 136 11.28 30.05 -2.02
CA CYS A 136 10.79 29.81 -3.38
C CYS A 136 9.51 30.60 -3.67
N GLN A 137 8.56 30.60 -2.74
CA GLN A 137 7.32 31.39 -2.87
C GLN A 137 7.59 32.90 -2.94
N ALA A 138 8.50 33.40 -2.11
CA ALA A 138 8.91 34.81 -2.14
C ALA A 138 9.55 35.18 -3.48
N VAL A 139 10.52 34.38 -3.95
CA VAL A 139 11.19 34.58 -5.26
C VAL A 139 10.19 34.52 -6.41
N ARG A 140 9.20 33.62 -6.34
CA ARG A 140 8.13 33.52 -7.33
C ARG A 140 7.26 34.79 -7.36
N SER A 141 6.89 35.31 -6.19
CA SER A 141 6.12 36.55 -6.07
C SER A 141 6.90 37.74 -6.63
N ASP A 142 8.19 37.87 -6.28
CA ASP A 142 9.08 38.89 -6.83
C ASP A 142 9.21 38.80 -8.34
N MET A 143 9.29 37.59 -8.88
CA MET A 143 9.37 37.36 -10.33
C MET A 143 8.12 37.87 -11.05
N TYR A 144 6.92 37.57 -10.53
CA TYR A 144 5.67 38.07 -11.10
C TYR A 144 5.55 39.59 -11.00
N TYR A 145 5.98 40.16 -9.88
CA TYR A 145 6.02 41.61 -9.70
C TYR A 145 6.93 42.28 -10.75
N LEU A 146 8.15 41.76 -10.92
CA LEU A 146 9.10 42.27 -11.92
C LEU A 146 8.63 42.07 -13.36
N GLU A 147 7.90 40.98 -13.65
CA GLU A 147 7.26 40.80 -14.97
C GLU A 147 6.19 41.85 -15.23
N SER A 148 5.37 42.18 -14.21
CA SER A 148 4.38 43.24 -14.28
C SER A 148 5.03 44.61 -14.46
N GLU A 149 6.05 44.95 -13.66
CA GLU A 149 6.79 46.21 -13.75
C GLU A 149 7.49 46.36 -15.11
N LYS A 150 8.11 45.29 -15.62
CA LYS A 150 8.68 45.28 -16.97
C LYS A 150 7.60 45.58 -18.02
N GLY A 151 6.42 44.99 -17.89
CA GLY A 151 5.30 45.24 -18.78
C GLY A 151 4.85 46.71 -18.76
N SER A 152 4.72 47.31 -17.58
CA SER A 152 4.32 48.72 -17.45
C SER A 152 5.38 49.68 -17.99
N LEU A 153 6.67 49.43 -17.70
CA LEU A 153 7.78 50.23 -18.20
C LEU A 153 7.91 50.15 -19.72
N LYS A 154 7.63 48.98 -20.30
CA LYS A 154 7.61 48.79 -21.75
C LYS A 154 6.50 49.64 -22.38
N PHE A 155 5.30 49.62 -21.81
CA PHE A 155 4.19 50.46 -22.27
C PHE A 155 4.50 51.96 -22.13
N GLU A 156 5.09 52.38 -21.00
CA GLU A 156 5.52 53.77 -20.80
C GLU A 156 6.53 54.21 -21.88
N LEU A 157 7.51 53.35 -22.22
CA LEU A 157 8.48 53.64 -23.27
C LEU A 157 7.80 53.78 -24.64
N GLU A 158 6.92 52.84 -25.00
CA GLU A 158 6.14 52.87 -26.25
C GLU A 158 5.33 54.19 -26.37
N GLU A 159 4.67 54.62 -25.28
CA GLU A 159 3.93 55.89 -25.23
C GLU A 159 4.83 57.11 -25.50
N LYS A 160 6.05 57.13 -24.92
CA LYS A 160 6.99 58.23 -25.15
C LYS A 160 7.54 58.22 -26.57
N GLU A 161 7.78 57.05 -27.15
CA GLU A 161 8.22 56.91 -28.54
C GLU A 161 7.15 57.39 -29.52
N GLU A 162 5.89 57.03 -29.30
CA GLU A 162 4.75 57.53 -30.06
C GLU A 162 4.62 59.06 -29.96
N ARG A 163 4.81 59.61 -28.74
CA ARG A 163 4.82 61.07 -28.52
C ARG A 163 5.95 61.77 -29.27
N LEU A 164 7.14 61.17 -29.31
CA LEU A 164 8.26 61.69 -30.11
C LEU A 164 7.94 61.66 -31.61
N TYR A 165 7.29 60.60 -32.09
CA TYR A 165 6.84 60.50 -33.48
C TYR A 165 5.82 61.59 -33.83
N THR A 166 4.81 61.80 -32.98
CA THR A 166 3.83 62.89 -33.16
C THR A 166 4.47 64.27 -33.12
N LEU A 167 5.44 64.52 -32.23
CA LEU A 167 6.17 65.79 -32.18
C LEU A 167 7.02 66.02 -33.44
N ARG A 168 7.70 64.98 -33.97
CA ARG A 168 8.44 65.10 -35.25
C ARG A 168 7.52 65.41 -36.42
N ARG A 169 6.34 64.77 -36.46
CA ARG A 169 5.31 65.05 -37.47
C ARG A 169 4.73 66.46 -37.32
N ALA A 170 4.48 66.91 -36.10
CA ALA A 170 4.04 68.28 -35.85
C ALA A 170 5.10 69.30 -36.29
N ALA A 171 6.39 69.04 -36.01
CA ALA A 171 7.49 69.88 -36.46
C ALA A 171 7.57 69.94 -38.00
N SER A 172 7.41 68.81 -38.69
CA SER A 172 7.45 68.78 -40.15
C SER A 172 6.26 69.53 -40.77
N VAL A 173 5.05 69.37 -40.24
CA VAL A 173 3.85 70.10 -40.69
C VAL A 173 3.95 71.60 -40.42
N LEU A 174 4.43 72.01 -39.25
CA LEU A 174 4.65 73.44 -38.96
C LEU A 174 5.71 74.05 -39.87
N GLY A 175 6.79 73.29 -40.15
CA GLY A 175 7.84 73.71 -41.07
C GLY A 175 7.32 73.90 -42.50
N THR A 176 6.52 72.97 -43.02
CA THR A 176 5.94 73.11 -44.37
C THR A 176 4.95 74.27 -44.45
N LEU A 177 4.09 74.47 -43.44
CA LEU A 177 3.19 75.62 -43.37
C LEU A 177 3.94 76.95 -43.32
N PHE A 178 5.04 77.03 -42.57
CA PHE A 178 5.87 78.23 -42.54
C PHE A 178 6.47 78.56 -43.91
N ILE A 179 6.99 77.56 -44.63
CA ILE A 179 7.52 77.75 -46.00
C ILE A 179 6.43 78.27 -46.94
N ILE A 180 5.23 77.71 -46.89
CA ILE A 180 4.08 78.16 -47.70
C ILE A 180 3.72 79.62 -47.37
N ALA A 181 3.69 79.98 -46.09
CA ALA A 181 3.40 81.35 -45.65
C ALA A 181 4.45 82.35 -46.14
N VAL A 182 5.74 81.98 -46.11
CA VAL A 182 6.84 82.81 -46.62
C VAL A 182 6.71 83.02 -48.14
N ILE A 183 6.39 81.96 -48.90
CA ILE A 183 6.16 82.06 -50.35
C ILE A 183 4.97 82.99 -50.65
N ALA A 184 3.85 82.84 -49.92
CA ALA A 184 2.67 83.68 -50.10
C ALA A 184 2.95 85.17 -49.82
N LEU A 185 3.71 85.48 -48.77
CA LEU A 185 4.15 86.84 -48.47
C LEU A 185 5.08 87.39 -49.56
N GLY A 186 5.98 86.57 -50.13
CA GLY A 186 6.82 86.94 -51.25
C GLY A 186 6.03 87.29 -52.52
N VAL A 187 4.99 86.50 -52.83
CA VAL A 187 4.07 86.80 -53.94
C VAL A 187 3.29 88.09 -53.69
N ALA A 188 2.83 88.34 -52.45
CA ALA A 188 2.13 89.57 -52.10
C ALA A 188 3.01 90.83 -52.27
N LEU A 189 4.30 90.74 -51.92
CA LEU A 189 5.26 91.82 -52.11
C LEU A 189 5.51 92.11 -53.60
N ILE A 190 5.79 91.08 -54.41
CA ILE A 190 6.18 91.25 -55.82
C ILE A 190 4.96 91.54 -56.72
N GLY A 191 3.84 90.84 -56.51
CA GLY A 191 2.68 90.87 -57.38
C GLY A 191 1.66 91.98 -57.08
N PHE A 192 1.55 92.40 -55.82
CA PHE A 192 0.54 93.38 -55.38
C PHE A 192 1.14 94.64 -54.75
N ALA A 193 2.48 94.74 -54.63
CA ALA A 193 3.19 95.87 -54.03
C ALA A 193 2.70 96.26 -52.63
N LEU A 194 2.21 95.28 -51.85
CA LEU A 194 1.75 95.50 -50.48
C LEU A 194 2.95 95.65 -49.53
N ASP A 195 2.82 96.50 -48.50
CA ASP A 195 3.80 96.57 -47.41
C ASP A 195 3.65 95.34 -46.49
N ILE A 196 4.58 94.40 -46.63
CA ILE A 196 4.58 93.12 -45.90
C ILE A 196 5.41 93.16 -44.60
N THR A 197 5.99 94.30 -44.22
CA THR A 197 6.93 94.40 -43.09
C THR A 197 6.32 93.91 -41.77
N VAL A 198 5.12 94.40 -41.42
CA VAL A 198 4.40 94.00 -40.21
C VAL A 198 3.98 92.53 -40.29
N ALA A 199 3.36 92.11 -41.39
CA ALA A 199 2.89 90.73 -41.57
C ALA A 199 4.04 89.71 -41.50
N GLY A 200 5.16 89.97 -42.18
CA GLY A 200 6.35 89.10 -42.15
C GLY A 200 7.00 89.02 -40.77
N SER A 201 7.09 90.14 -40.05
CA SER A 201 7.63 90.15 -38.68
C SER A 201 6.79 89.32 -37.70
N VAL A 202 5.46 89.39 -37.81
CA VAL A 202 4.52 88.60 -37.01
C VAL A 202 4.63 87.12 -37.36
N THR A 203 4.65 86.75 -38.65
CA THR A 203 4.80 85.34 -39.08
C THR A 203 6.11 84.74 -38.59
N PHE A 204 7.21 85.49 -38.66
CA PHE A 204 8.50 85.05 -38.15
C PHE A 204 8.47 84.83 -36.63
N LEU A 205 7.93 85.77 -35.87
CA LEU A 205 7.84 85.67 -34.42
C LEU A 205 7.00 84.47 -33.98
N VAL A 206 5.84 84.26 -34.60
CA VAL A 206 4.97 83.10 -34.32
C VAL A 206 5.68 81.78 -34.63
N ALA A 207 6.38 81.70 -35.76
CA ALA A 207 7.13 80.50 -36.14
C ALA A 207 8.31 80.23 -35.19
N ALA A 208 9.01 81.27 -34.75
CA ALA A 208 10.10 81.15 -33.78
C ALA A 208 9.59 80.62 -32.43
N VAL A 209 8.47 81.16 -31.93
CA VAL A 209 7.84 80.69 -30.68
C VAL A 209 7.36 79.25 -30.82
N ALA A 210 6.67 78.90 -31.91
CA ALA A 210 6.20 77.54 -32.16
C ALA A 210 7.36 76.54 -32.28
N GLY A 211 8.44 76.93 -32.98
CA GLY A 211 9.65 76.12 -33.12
C GLY A 211 10.36 75.87 -31.80
N VAL A 212 10.52 76.90 -30.96
CA VAL A 212 11.10 76.77 -29.61
C VAL A 212 10.23 75.87 -28.73
N LEU A 213 8.91 76.04 -28.74
CA LEU A 213 7.99 75.19 -27.96
C LEU A 213 8.11 73.71 -28.36
N VAL A 214 8.06 73.40 -29.66
CA VAL A 214 8.20 72.01 -30.14
C VAL A 214 9.56 71.44 -29.80
N PHE A 215 10.64 72.24 -29.92
CA PHE A 215 11.98 71.81 -29.56
C PHE A 215 12.12 71.50 -28.05
N CYS A 216 11.57 72.35 -27.19
CA CYS A 216 11.56 72.13 -25.74
C CYS A 216 10.78 70.87 -25.38
N LEU A 217 9.57 70.69 -25.93
CA LEU A 217 8.75 69.49 -25.71
C LEU A 217 9.45 68.23 -26.23
N TYR A 218 10.10 68.31 -27.39
CA TYR A 218 10.88 67.21 -27.96
C TYR A 218 12.04 66.81 -27.07
N ARG A 219 12.85 67.78 -26.62
CA ARG A 219 14.00 67.54 -25.73
C ARG A 219 13.59 66.92 -24.40
N SER A 220 12.51 67.43 -23.80
CA SER A 220 11.95 66.89 -22.55
C SER A 220 11.48 65.45 -22.73
N THR A 221 10.68 65.19 -23.77
CA THR A 221 10.15 63.84 -24.08
C THR A 221 11.28 62.86 -24.40
N LEU A 222 12.31 63.30 -25.12
CA LEU A 222 13.48 62.47 -25.45
C LEU A 222 14.26 62.07 -24.20
N SER A 223 14.41 62.98 -23.24
CA SER A 223 15.04 62.67 -21.96
C SER A 223 14.22 61.68 -21.13
N GLN A 224 12.89 61.84 -21.13
CA GLN A 224 11.97 60.90 -20.45
C GLN A 224 12.01 59.51 -21.09
N ALA A 225 12.02 59.42 -22.42
CA ALA A 225 12.14 58.15 -23.15
C ALA A 225 13.44 57.42 -22.79
N LYS A 226 14.59 58.12 -22.79
CA LYS A 226 15.89 57.54 -22.39
C LYS A 226 15.89 57.07 -20.94
N LEU A 227 15.19 57.77 -20.04
CA LEU A 227 15.07 57.34 -18.65
C LEU A 227 14.19 56.08 -18.53
N ALA A 228 13.07 56.03 -19.25
CA ALA A 228 12.19 54.86 -19.31
C ALA A 228 12.92 53.63 -19.86
N GLU A 229 13.71 53.79 -20.93
CA GLU A 229 14.56 52.74 -21.48
C GLU A 229 15.56 52.20 -20.44
N LYS A 230 16.22 53.09 -19.69
CA LYS A 230 17.13 52.68 -18.60
C LYS A 230 16.41 51.91 -17.49
N LYS A 231 15.21 52.36 -17.08
CA LYS A 231 14.39 51.66 -16.09
C LYS A 231 13.98 50.28 -16.59
N LEU A 232 13.52 50.18 -17.84
CA LEU A 232 13.14 48.92 -18.47
C LEU A 232 14.33 47.95 -18.52
N ASN A 233 15.50 48.40 -18.94
CA ASN A 233 16.71 47.57 -18.97
C ASN A 233 17.09 47.08 -17.58
N ARG A 234 17.00 47.93 -16.54
CA ARG A 234 17.23 47.52 -15.15
C ARG A 234 16.21 46.47 -14.69
N ALA A 235 14.92 46.66 -14.98
CA ALA A 235 13.87 45.70 -14.65
C ALA A 235 14.10 44.35 -15.34
N ILE A 236 14.55 44.35 -16.60
CA ILE A 236 14.92 43.12 -17.33
C ILE A 236 16.11 42.41 -16.64
N THR A 237 17.16 43.14 -16.26
CA THR A 237 18.31 42.54 -15.56
C THR A 237 17.89 41.94 -14.21
N LEU A 238 17.10 42.66 -13.41
CA LEU A 238 16.57 42.18 -12.14
C LEU A 238 15.71 40.94 -12.35
N LEU A 239 14.79 40.96 -13.32
CA LEU A 239 13.92 39.83 -13.64
C LEU A 239 14.75 38.59 -14.03
N ASN A 240 15.76 38.75 -14.88
CA ASN A 240 16.63 37.64 -15.28
C ASN A 240 17.36 37.05 -14.07
N SER A 241 17.89 37.90 -13.17
CA SER A 241 18.54 37.42 -11.95
C SER A 241 17.58 36.69 -11.01
N THR A 242 16.32 37.12 -10.91
CA THR A 242 15.28 36.46 -10.11
C THR A 242 14.83 35.14 -10.75
N LYS A 243 14.73 35.07 -12.09
CA LYS A 243 14.46 33.81 -12.81
C LYS A 243 15.53 32.76 -12.55
N ILE A 244 16.81 33.14 -12.56
CA ILE A 244 17.91 32.22 -12.23
C ILE A 244 17.77 31.72 -10.79
N ARG A 245 17.51 32.61 -9.83
CA ARG A 245 17.26 32.22 -8.43
C ARG A 245 16.07 31.27 -8.30
N TYR A 246 14.97 31.53 -9.01
CA TYR A 246 13.78 30.70 -9.02
C TYR A 246 14.05 29.29 -9.55
N VAL A 247 14.77 29.17 -10.66
CA VAL A 247 15.15 27.86 -11.22
C VAL A 247 16.07 27.11 -10.26
N ASN A 248 17.05 27.80 -9.66
CA ASN A 248 17.98 27.17 -8.72
C ASN A 248 17.27 26.63 -7.47
N ILE A 249 16.38 27.42 -6.84
CA ILE A 249 15.67 26.96 -5.64
C ILE A 249 14.65 25.86 -5.98
N THR A 250 13.95 25.96 -7.10
CA THR A 250 13.03 24.91 -7.56
C THR A 250 13.78 23.59 -7.78
N ASN A 251 14.91 23.60 -8.48
CA ASN A 251 15.72 22.39 -8.67
C ASN A 251 16.26 21.80 -7.36
N SER A 252 16.62 22.66 -6.40
CA SER A 252 17.06 22.24 -5.07
C SER A 252 15.91 21.54 -4.32
N LEU A 253 14.72 22.14 -4.31
CA LEU A 253 13.52 21.56 -3.70
C LEU A 253 13.13 20.25 -4.37
N ASP A 254 13.10 20.19 -5.71
CA ASP A 254 12.79 18.97 -6.47
C ASP A 254 13.74 17.82 -6.10
N TYR A 255 15.04 18.12 -5.91
CA TYR A 255 15.99 17.13 -5.43
C TYR A 255 15.69 16.68 -3.99
N GLN A 256 15.38 17.60 -3.08
CA GLN A 256 15.05 17.23 -1.69
C GLN A 256 13.78 16.39 -1.61
N TYR A 257 12.74 16.76 -2.36
CA TYR A 257 11.50 16.01 -2.53
C TYR A 257 11.76 14.60 -3.03
N MET A 258 12.53 14.44 -4.09
CA MET A 258 12.91 13.13 -4.62
C MET A 258 13.75 12.32 -3.61
N LYS A 259 14.73 12.96 -2.96
CA LYS A 259 15.61 12.32 -1.98
C LYS A 259 14.84 11.78 -0.77
N HIS A 260 13.79 12.49 -0.35
CA HIS A 260 12.97 12.11 0.80
C HIS A 260 11.66 11.41 0.44
N ASN A 261 11.38 11.22 -0.86
CA ASN A 261 10.14 10.64 -1.37
C ASN A 261 8.87 11.38 -0.89
N VAL A 262 8.92 12.72 -0.92
CA VAL A 262 7.86 13.62 -0.43
C VAL A 262 7.62 14.73 -1.46
N HIS A 263 6.49 15.43 -1.39
CA HIS A 263 6.18 16.53 -2.32
C HIS A 263 6.19 17.92 -1.66
N SER A 264 6.30 17.96 -0.33
CA SER A 264 6.37 19.19 0.45
C SER A 264 6.98 18.93 1.82
N ALA A 265 7.39 20.00 2.50
CA ALA A 265 7.78 19.96 3.92
C ALA A 265 6.63 19.45 4.79
N TYR A 266 5.39 19.81 4.45
CA TYR A 266 4.19 19.31 5.12
C TYR A 266 4.06 17.79 5.00
N ASP A 267 4.19 17.24 3.79
CA ASP A 267 4.15 15.80 3.57
C ASP A 267 5.30 15.09 4.29
N PHE A 268 6.47 15.73 4.34
CA PHE A 268 7.62 15.20 5.07
C PHE A 268 7.38 15.12 6.57
N ASN A 269 6.71 16.12 7.16
CA ASN A 269 6.28 16.08 8.54
C ASN A 269 5.23 14.99 8.79
N ASN A 270 4.21 14.88 7.95
CA ASN A 270 3.19 13.83 8.08
C ASN A 270 3.82 12.43 8.02
N LEU A 271 4.80 12.22 7.13
CA LEU A 271 5.51 10.96 7.04
C LEU A 271 6.29 10.65 8.33
N TYR A 272 6.88 11.67 8.96
CA TYR A 272 7.58 11.52 10.22
C TYR A 272 6.63 11.24 11.40
N GLU A 273 5.48 11.91 11.45
CA GLU A 273 4.43 11.63 12.43
C GLU A 273 3.95 10.18 12.33
N LEU A 274 3.66 9.73 11.11
CA LEU A 274 3.27 8.34 10.84
C LEU A 274 4.37 7.35 11.26
N TYR A 275 5.63 7.66 10.97
CA TYR A 275 6.77 6.87 11.44
C TYR A 275 6.82 6.77 12.96
N GLN A 276 6.62 7.87 13.69
CA GLN A 276 6.63 7.89 15.15
C GLN A 276 5.46 7.08 15.75
N GLU A 277 4.28 7.15 15.15
CA GLU A 277 3.14 6.30 15.52
C GLU A 277 3.47 4.82 15.35
N VAL A 278 3.92 4.42 14.16
CA VAL A 278 4.27 3.02 13.87
C VAL A 278 5.43 2.54 14.73
N ARG A 279 6.40 3.41 15.06
CA ARG A 279 7.50 3.08 15.98
C ARG A 279 6.99 2.81 17.41
N LYS A 280 6.08 3.65 17.92
CA LYS A 280 5.45 3.45 19.23
C LYS A 280 4.61 2.17 19.25
N GLU A 281 3.84 1.93 18.19
CA GLU A 281 3.07 0.70 18.00
C GLU A 281 3.97 -0.53 17.96
N LYS A 282 5.08 -0.52 17.20
CA LYS A 282 6.06 -1.62 17.21
C LYS A 282 6.66 -1.87 18.59
N GLN A 283 6.92 -0.82 19.36
CA GLN A 283 7.42 -0.98 20.73
C GLN A 283 6.35 -1.58 21.65
N LYS A 284 5.09 -1.15 21.53
CA LYS A 284 3.96 -1.78 22.23
C LYS A 284 3.82 -3.24 21.83
N PHE A 285 3.90 -3.56 20.54
CA PHE A 285 3.86 -4.93 20.03
C PHE A 285 4.94 -5.82 20.64
N GLN A 286 6.18 -5.31 20.75
CA GLN A 286 7.28 -6.05 21.37
C GLN A 286 7.02 -6.32 22.85
N LYS A 287 6.52 -5.32 23.60
CA LYS A 287 6.14 -5.47 25.00
C LYS A 287 4.98 -6.46 25.16
N ALA A 288 3.89 -6.26 24.43
CA ALA A 288 2.72 -7.13 24.41
C ALA A 288 3.09 -8.57 24.01
N SER A 289 4.01 -8.76 23.07
CA SER A 289 4.49 -10.10 22.69
C SER A 289 5.29 -10.77 23.82
N GLY A 290 6.10 -10.01 24.56
CA GLY A 290 6.80 -10.51 25.75
C GLY A 290 5.83 -10.85 26.88
N GLU A 291 4.83 -9.99 27.13
CA GLU A 291 3.78 -10.23 28.12
C GLU A 291 2.90 -11.41 27.76
N LEU A 292 2.58 -11.60 26.48
CA LEU A 292 1.84 -12.74 25.96
C LEU A 292 2.63 -14.02 26.21
N HIS A 293 3.92 -14.04 25.87
CA HIS A 293 4.76 -15.21 26.11
C HIS A 293 4.81 -15.59 27.60
N ASN A 294 4.95 -14.60 28.49
CA ASN A 294 4.93 -14.85 29.94
C ASN A 294 3.57 -15.40 30.40
N ALA A 295 2.45 -14.85 29.88
CA ALA A 295 1.11 -15.33 30.20
C ALA A 295 0.87 -16.76 29.69
N GLU A 296 1.35 -17.09 28.49
CA GLU A 296 1.31 -18.44 27.93
C GLU A 296 2.08 -19.44 28.81
N GLU A 297 3.29 -19.09 29.27
CA GLU A 297 4.06 -19.92 30.20
C GLU A 297 3.37 -20.09 31.55
N ASP A 298 2.80 -19.02 32.11
CA ASP A 298 2.03 -19.08 33.35
C ASP A 298 0.78 -19.97 33.20
N LEU A 299 0.08 -19.90 32.06
CA LEU A 299 -1.06 -20.75 31.77
C LEU A 299 -0.65 -22.23 31.71
N ILE A 300 0.39 -22.55 30.95
CA ILE A 300 0.93 -23.92 30.85
C ILE A 300 1.24 -24.46 32.25
N ARG A 301 1.89 -23.65 33.09
CA ARG A 301 2.25 -24.05 34.46
C ARG A 301 1.02 -24.36 35.31
N LEU A 302 -0.02 -23.54 35.26
CA LEU A 302 -1.24 -23.78 36.03
C LEU A 302 -2.02 -25.00 35.52
N LEU A 303 -2.12 -25.17 34.20
CA LEU A 303 -2.77 -26.33 33.60
C LEU A 303 -2.03 -27.64 33.92
N ALA A 304 -0.69 -27.62 33.92
CA ALA A 304 0.12 -28.76 34.35
C ALA A 304 -0.08 -29.09 35.84
N GLN A 305 -0.24 -28.08 36.71
CA GLN A 305 -0.56 -28.27 38.12
C GLN A 305 -1.97 -28.84 38.33
N ALA A 306 -2.92 -28.51 37.46
CA ALA A 306 -4.25 -29.11 37.44
C ALA A 306 -4.28 -30.55 36.90
N GLY A 307 -3.13 -31.06 36.40
CA GLY A 307 -2.95 -32.46 36.01
C GLY A 307 -3.30 -32.77 34.56
N LEU A 308 -3.51 -31.75 33.72
CA LEU A 308 -3.82 -31.93 32.30
C LEU A 308 -2.71 -32.71 31.58
N LYS A 309 -3.12 -33.55 30.63
CA LYS A 309 -2.25 -34.38 29.80
C LYS A 309 -1.47 -33.56 28.79
N ASP A 310 -2.14 -32.61 28.11
CA ASP A 310 -1.48 -31.71 27.16
C ASP A 310 -1.86 -30.24 27.40
N PRO A 311 -1.17 -29.56 28.34
CA PRO A 311 -1.37 -28.14 28.62
C PRO A 311 -1.16 -27.19 27.43
N HIS A 312 -0.38 -27.58 26.42
CA HIS A 312 -0.01 -26.67 25.32
C HIS A 312 -1.16 -26.45 24.33
N ILE A 313 -2.01 -27.46 24.09
CA ILE A 313 -3.17 -27.35 23.21
C ILE A 313 -4.11 -26.22 23.67
N TRP A 314 -4.21 -26.04 24.98
CA TRP A 314 -5.12 -25.09 25.62
C TRP A 314 -4.74 -23.62 25.42
N ILE A 315 -3.50 -23.32 25.03
CA ILE A 315 -3.09 -21.96 24.65
C ILE A 315 -3.84 -21.50 23.41
N TYR A 316 -3.95 -22.38 22.41
CA TYR A 316 -4.68 -22.11 21.16
C TYR A 316 -6.20 -22.11 21.36
N GLN A 317 -6.68 -22.65 22.47
CA GLN A 317 -8.08 -22.73 22.86
C GLN A 317 -8.38 -21.86 24.08
N ALA A 318 -7.58 -20.81 24.34
CA ALA A 318 -7.74 -19.95 25.52
C ALA A 318 -9.17 -19.37 25.63
N HIS A 319 -9.84 -19.08 24.51
CA HIS A 319 -11.24 -18.66 24.48
C HIS A 319 -12.20 -19.66 25.17
N ALA A 320 -11.94 -20.96 25.06
CA ALA A 320 -12.72 -22.00 25.72
C ALA A 320 -12.53 -22.02 27.25
N LEU A 321 -11.39 -21.55 27.76
CA LEU A 321 -11.15 -21.42 29.20
C LEU A 321 -11.86 -20.19 29.80
N VAL A 322 -12.20 -19.20 28.96
CA VAL A 322 -12.87 -17.95 29.36
C VAL A 322 -14.39 -18.07 29.21
N ASP A 323 -14.88 -18.51 28.05
CA ASP A 323 -16.32 -18.67 27.78
C ASP A 323 -16.73 -20.15 27.77
N LYS A 324 -17.70 -20.47 28.62
CA LYS A 324 -18.31 -21.80 28.69
C LYS A 324 -18.96 -22.24 27.38
N ARG A 325 -19.43 -21.29 26.55
CA ARG A 325 -20.03 -21.61 25.23
C ARG A 325 -18.96 -22.18 24.29
N GLU A 326 -17.81 -21.51 24.21
CA GLU A 326 -16.66 -21.95 23.43
C GLU A 326 -16.16 -23.33 23.91
N MET A 327 -16.13 -23.56 25.23
CA MET A 327 -15.80 -24.89 25.79
C MET A 327 -16.76 -26.00 25.31
N VAL A 328 -18.06 -25.70 25.24
CA VAL A 328 -19.06 -26.65 24.73
C VAL A 328 -18.85 -26.94 23.25
N GLU A 329 -18.48 -25.94 22.45
CA GLU A 329 -18.18 -26.11 21.03
C GLU A 329 -16.91 -26.95 20.79
N VAL A 330 -15.84 -26.68 21.54
CA VAL A 330 -14.61 -27.49 21.55
C VAL A 330 -14.95 -28.94 21.91
N ARG A 331 -15.71 -29.15 22.99
CA ARG A 331 -16.14 -30.48 23.43
C ARG A 331 -16.99 -31.20 22.39
N HIS A 332 -17.91 -30.51 21.72
CA HIS A 332 -18.73 -31.11 20.66
C HIS A 332 -17.88 -31.50 19.45
N THR A 333 -16.92 -30.65 19.07
CA THR A 333 -15.99 -30.89 17.96
C THR A 333 -15.12 -32.11 18.25
N LEU A 334 -14.49 -32.18 19.43
CA LEU A 334 -13.68 -33.32 19.85
C LEU A 334 -14.50 -34.61 19.90
N ASN A 335 -15.73 -34.59 20.43
CA ASN A 335 -16.60 -35.78 20.42
C ASN A 335 -16.96 -36.24 19.01
N THR A 336 -17.23 -35.30 18.10
CA THR A 336 -17.53 -35.61 16.70
C THR A 336 -16.31 -36.21 16.01
N SER A 337 -15.12 -35.64 16.21
CA SER A 337 -13.86 -36.18 15.69
C SER A 337 -13.60 -37.58 16.24
N ARG A 338 -13.76 -37.79 17.55
CA ARG A 338 -13.63 -39.10 18.20
C ARG A 338 -14.56 -40.15 17.60
N GLN A 339 -15.81 -39.78 17.30
CA GLN A 339 -16.77 -40.70 16.68
C GLN A 339 -16.41 -41.04 15.22
N LYS A 340 -15.91 -40.06 14.45
CA LYS A 340 -15.41 -40.31 13.09
C LYS A 340 -14.19 -41.21 13.10
N LEU A 341 -13.24 -40.97 14.01
CA LEU A 341 -12.04 -41.79 14.18
C LEU A 341 -12.41 -43.23 14.56
N ARG A 342 -13.37 -43.45 15.46
CA ARG A 342 -13.91 -44.80 15.73
C ARG A 342 -14.47 -45.47 14.49
N THR A 343 -15.28 -44.74 13.72
CA THR A 343 -15.89 -45.26 12.49
C THR A 343 -14.81 -45.64 11.46
N GLN A 344 -13.77 -44.82 11.34
CA GLN A 344 -12.63 -45.09 10.47
C GLN A 344 -11.82 -46.30 10.96
N MET A 345 -11.52 -46.39 12.26
CA MET A 345 -10.84 -47.53 12.85
C MET A 345 -11.62 -48.83 12.67
N ASP A 346 -12.94 -48.82 12.92
CA ASP A 346 -13.82 -49.98 12.72
C ASP A 346 -13.82 -50.42 11.25
N TYR A 347 -13.89 -49.46 10.33
CA TYR A 347 -13.82 -49.72 8.89
C TYR A 347 -12.46 -50.30 8.49
N SER A 348 -11.35 -49.64 8.82
CA SER A 348 -10.00 -50.08 8.49
C SER A 348 -9.67 -51.44 9.13
N SER A 349 -10.10 -51.67 10.38
CA SER A 349 -9.95 -52.96 11.05
C SER A 349 -10.75 -54.06 10.36
N LYS A 350 -11.97 -53.75 9.91
CA LYS A 350 -12.78 -54.69 9.13
C LYS A 350 -12.14 -55.00 7.79
N VAL A 351 -11.64 -54.00 7.07
CA VAL A 351 -10.91 -54.19 5.79
C VAL A 351 -9.69 -55.09 6.00
N VAL A 352 -8.88 -54.86 7.04
CA VAL A 352 -7.74 -55.73 7.36
C VAL A 352 -8.19 -57.17 7.65
N SER A 353 -9.30 -57.37 8.37
CA SER A 353 -9.86 -58.70 8.64
C SER A 353 -10.39 -59.38 7.37
N ASP A 354 -11.18 -58.67 6.58
CA ASP A 354 -11.78 -59.16 5.34
C ASP A 354 -10.68 -59.55 4.33
N ILE A 355 -9.60 -58.77 4.22
CA ILE A 355 -8.45 -59.10 3.37
C ILE A 355 -7.72 -60.34 3.89
N LYS A 356 -7.50 -60.47 5.20
CA LYS A 356 -6.91 -61.68 5.80
C LYS A 356 -7.75 -62.92 5.49
N GLU A 357 -9.07 -62.83 5.62
CA GLU A 357 -9.99 -63.91 5.28
C GLU A 357 -9.95 -64.27 3.80
N GLN A 358 -9.91 -63.26 2.90
CA GLN A 358 -9.79 -63.46 1.47
C GLN A 358 -8.47 -64.16 1.10
N ILE A 359 -7.34 -63.73 1.68
CA ILE A 359 -6.03 -64.38 1.47
C ILE A 359 -6.07 -65.84 1.98
N MET A 360 -6.64 -66.10 3.15
CA MET A 360 -6.76 -67.45 3.70
C MET A 360 -7.65 -68.36 2.84
N GLU A 361 -8.79 -67.86 2.36
CA GLU A 361 -9.68 -68.62 1.47
C GLU A 361 -9.04 -68.84 0.10
N PHE A 362 -8.35 -67.83 -0.44
CA PHE A 362 -7.56 -67.94 -1.67
C PHE A 362 -6.47 -69.01 -1.56
N THR A 363 -5.79 -69.07 -0.41
CA THR A 363 -4.78 -70.10 -0.09
C THR A 363 -5.40 -71.50 -0.01
N ARG A 364 -6.58 -71.64 0.61
CA ARG A 364 -7.29 -72.93 0.72
C ARG A 364 -7.76 -73.49 -0.62
N ILE A 365 -8.14 -72.60 -1.55
CA ILE A 365 -8.58 -72.98 -2.89
C ILE A 365 -7.36 -73.33 -3.75
N ASN A 366 -6.28 -72.54 -3.68
CA ASN A 366 -5.06 -72.71 -4.46
C ASN A 366 -3.98 -73.51 -3.70
N LYS A 367 -4.32 -74.72 -3.24
CA LYS A 367 -3.45 -75.54 -2.37
C LYS A 367 -2.05 -75.77 -2.93
N GLN A 368 -1.94 -75.85 -4.26
CA GLN A 368 -0.68 -76.08 -4.98
C GLN A 368 0.34 -74.94 -4.85
N TYR A 369 -0.08 -73.74 -4.45
CA TYR A 369 0.78 -72.55 -4.29
C TYR A 369 0.81 -72.05 -2.83
N THR A 370 0.50 -72.92 -1.87
CA THR A 370 0.32 -72.51 -0.47
C THR A 370 1.59 -71.89 0.12
N ASP A 371 2.73 -72.53 -0.11
CA ASP A 371 4.01 -72.08 0.45
C ASP A 371 4.44 -70.76 -0.20
N GLU A 372 4.27 -70.63 -1.51
CA GLU A 372 4.61 -69.44 -2.27
C GLU A 372 3.68 -68.25 -1.96
N ILE A 373 2.38 -68.49 -1.74
CA ILE A 373 1.43 -67.45 -1.29
C ILE A 373 1.83 -66.95 0.10
N MET A 374 2.16 -67.85 1.03
CA MET A 374 2.56 -67.49 2.38
C MET A 374 3.89 -66.74 2.41
N ASP A 375 4.84 -67.07 1.52
CA ASP A 375 6.08 -66.32 1.35
C ASP A 375 5.84 -64.88 0.90
N VAL A 376 4.94 -64.64 -0.06
CA VAL A 376 4.56 -63.29 -0.50
C VAL A 376 3.91 -62.50 0.66
N VAL A 377 2.99 -63.12 1.41
CA VAL A 377 2.36 -62.49 2.58
C VAL A 377 3.40 -62.14 3.65
N ASN A 378 4.34 -63.03 3.94
CA ASN A 378 5.42 -62.81 4.92
C ASN A 378 6.35 -61.65 4.50
N VAL A 379 6.63 -61.52 3.20
CA VAL A 379 7.42 -60.41 2.65
C VAL A 379 6.65 -59.09 2.74
N CYS A 380 5.34 -59.10 2.53
CA CYS A 380 4.52 -57.88 2.57
C CYS A 380 4.10 -57.41 3.97
N THR A 381 4.18 -58.29 4.98
CA THR A 381 3.82 -58.01 6.38
C THR A 381 5.00 -57.65 7.28
N ARG A 382 6.24 -57.80 6.79
CA ARG A 382 7.43 -57.13 7.33
C ARG A 382 7.45 -55.65 6.96
#